data_AF-A0ABC8JM16-F1
#
_entry.id   AF-A0ABC8JM16-F1
#
_cell.length_a   1.000
_cell.length_b   1.000
_cell.length_c   1.000
_cell.angle_alpha   90.00
_cell.angle_beta   90.00
_cell.angle_gamma   90.00
#
_symmetry.space_group_name_H-M   'P 1'
#
loop_
_entity.id
_entity.type
_entity.pdbx_description
1 polymer ?
#
loop_
_entity_poly.entity_id
_entity_poly.type
_entity_poly.pdbx_seq_one_letter_code
_entity_poly.pdbx_strand_id
1 'polypeptide(L)'
;MARGQLLQILIITSLNLISLSSQQETRFVYENFTSQENLHLDASAKVLLPSGLLQLTNNSDYQMGRAFHKKPIQFTSFSTHFVCALVPKPGVEPGHGLTFLVSASLDFSNAQATRYLGAFNASVTHAIAVELDTIWNPEFNDIKGGNGHVGIDVTNPISIAVAQPSYYSKGRNVSLSLLSRNSTQVWVDYDGSMLNVSLAPLDVKKPSLPLLSQRINFSDVFPNRSKLFVGFSAATGNAVSDQYILWWSFSTSKGGSSLQRLDISKLPQVPLPKPLPTVHPKAPHKKLPQWIIIMIVCVAVVVLAVLAGVYVHRRKKFSEVSETWEKEFDAHRFSYKSLYKATKGFSKDEFLGKGESRPTMEQVVLYLNQNLPLPDFSPYTLGIGTFAPVLVDAASLVVSSASWSWSAPSMSSSSANHSPYAYQATDQPWGQTLETKNSLHIAAESEKPKTQSFSSAVKTVTLPEEDLESNLSRISSQR
;
A
#
# COMPACT_ATOMS: atom_id res chain seq x y z
N MET A 1 -67.35 -44.46 -22.53
CA MET A 1 -66.89 -43.15 -22.02
C MET A 1 -65.42 -43.15 -21.58
N ALA A 2 -64.92 -44.18 -20.87
CA ALA A 2 -63.56 -44.18 -20.30
C ALA A 2 -62.39 -44.07 -21.32
N ARG A 3 -62.50 -44.64 -22.53
CA ARG A 3 -61.42 -44.58 -23.54
C ARG A 3 -61.16 -43.17 -24.10
N GLY A 4 -62.19 -42.33 -24.22
CA GLY A 4 -62.05 -40.95 -24.72
C GLY A 4 -61.37 -40.03 -23.71
N GLN A 5 -61.65 -40.23 -22.42
CA GLN A 5 -61.05 -39.46 -21.33
C GLN A 5 -59.55 -39.77 -21.16
N LEU A 6 -59.15 -41.04 -21.34
CA LEU A 6 -57.74 -41.44 -21.27
C LEU A 6 -56.91 -40.81 -22.40
N LEU A 7 -57.48 -40.73 -23.61
CA LEU A 7 -56.83 -40.08 -24.75
C LEU A 7 -56.68 -38.56 -24.53
N GLN A 8 -57.71 -37.91 -23.97
CA GLN A 8 -57.64 -36.49 -23.60
C GLN A 8 -56.56 -36.22 -22.53
N ILE A 9 -56.46 -37.06 -21.50
CA ILE A 9 -55.43 -36.92 -20.47
C ILE A 9 -54.03 -37.11 -21.09
N LEU A 10 -53.86 -38.07 -22.01
CA LEU A 10 -52.59 -38.30 -22.71
C LEU A 10 -52.20 -37.13 -23.64
N ILE A 11 -53.18 -36.51 -24.29
CA ILE A 11 -52.96 -35.34 -25.14
C ILE A 11 -52.62 -34.11 -24.29
N ILE A 12 -53.34 -33.88 -23.19
CA ILE A 12 -53.06 -32.77 -22.28
C ILE A 12 -51.69 -32.95 -21.62
N THR A 13 -51.34 -34.15 -21.16
CA THR A 13 -50.02 -34.42 -20.58
C THR A 13 -48.91 -34.28 -21.61
N SER A 14 -49.09 -34.77 -22.85
CA SER A 14 -48.09 -34.59 -23.91
C SER A 14 -47.94 -33.12 -24.35
N LEU A 15 -49.02 -32.33 -24.42
CA LEU A 15 -48.98 -30.88 -24.67
C LEU A 15 -48.28 -30.11 -23.53
N ASN A 16 -48.49 -30.52 -22.27
CA ASN A 16 -47.78 -29.95 -21.12
C ASN A 16 -46.30 -30.34 -21.08
N LEU A 17 -45.95 -31.57 -21.48
CA LEU A 17 -44.56 -32.04 -21.62
C LEU A 17 -43.82 -31.30 -22.75
N ILE A 18 -44.48 -31.02 -23.87
CA ILE A 18 -43.92 -30.23 -24.97
C ILE A 18 -43.72 -28.77 -24.54
N SER A 19 -44.68 -28.20 -23.81
CA SER A 19 -44.61 -26.81 -23.30
C SER A 19 -43.56 -26.61 -22.20
N LEU A 20 -43.29 -27.62 -21.36
CA LEU A 20 -42.21 -27.57 -20.37
C LEU A 20 -40.79 -27.65 -20.98
N SER A 21 -40.65 -28.12 -22.22
CA SER A 21 -39.34 -28.28 -22.88
C SER A 21 -38.87 -27.08 -23.70
N SER A 22 -39.72 -26.07 -23.88
CA SER A 22 -39.42 -24.86 -24.67
C SER A 22 -38.77 -23.76 -23.81
N GLN A 23 -37.63 -24.02 -23.17
CA GLN A 23 -36.77 -22.91 -22.73
C GLN A 23 -36.07 -22.37 -23.98
N GLN A 24 -36.57 -21.25 -24.51
CA GLN A 24 -36.06 -20.67 -25.75
C GLN A 24 -34.58 -20.31 -25.59
N GLU A 25 -33.73 -20.83 -26.48
CA GLU A 25 -32.30 -20.55 -26.47
C GLU A 25 -32.09 -19.04 -26.65
N THR A 26 -31.42 -18.41 -25.69
CA THR A 26 -31.01 -17.01 -25.82
C THR A 26 -29.63 -16.98 -26.46
N ARG A 27 -29.52 -16.28 -27.59
CA ARG A 27 -28.26 -16.05 -28.28
C ARG A 27 -28.18 -14.61 -28.78
N PHE A 28 -27.01 -14.00 -28.62
CA PHE A 28 -26.70 -12.72 -29.23
C PHE A 28 -25.21 -12.59 -29.57
N VAL A 29 -24.91 -11.67 -30.48
CA VAL A 29 -23.56 -11.30 -30.88
C VAL A 29 -23.50 -9.80 -31.11
N TYR A 30 -22.51 -9.16 -30.50
CA TYR A 30 -22.09 -7.80 -30.76
C TYR A 30 -20.77 -7.87 -31.53
N GLU A 31 -20.85 -7.83 -32.86
CA GLU A 31 -19.68 -7.74 -33.73
C GLU A 31 -18.93 -6.42 -33.53
N ASN A 32 -19.69 -5.38 -33.19
CA ASN A 32 -19.28 -4.11 -32.62
C ASN A 32 -20.47 -3.56 -31.81
N PHE A 33 -20.30 -2.40 -31.18
CA PHE A 33 -21.30 -1.81 -30.29
C PHE A 33 -22.01 -0.58 -30.88
N THR A 34 -21.94 -0.35 -32.20
CA THR A 34 -22.59 0.81 -32.85
C THR A 34 -24.10 0.82 -32.67
N SER A 35 -24.75 -0.35 -32.72
CA SER A 35 -26.17 -0.52 -32.36
C SER A 35 -26.32 -0.76 -30.86
N GLN A 36 -26.95 0.20 -30.17
CA GLN A 36 -27.15 0.18 -28.72
C GLN A 36 -28.58 -0.23 -28.31
N GLU A 37 -29.41 -0.69 -29.26
CA GLU A 37 -30.82 -1.03 -29.01
C GLU A 37 -30.98 -2.03 -27.86
N ASN A 38 -30.10 -3.04 -27.82
CA ASN A 38 -30.10 -4.11 -26.82
C ASN A 38 -29.01 -3.94 -25.74
N LEU A 39 -28.34 -2.79 -25.65
CA LEU A 39 -27.24 -2.54 -24.72
C LEU A 39 -27.61 -1.48 -23.68
N HIS A 40 -27.62 -1.85 -22.40
CA HIS A 40 -27.78 -0.91 -21.29
C HIS A 40 -26.40 -0.42 -20.88
N LEU A 41 -26.16 0.88 -20.96
CA LEU A 41 -24.93 1.52 -20.52
C LEU A 41 -25.21 2.29 -19.24
N ASP A 42 -24.28 2.18 -18.29
CA ASP A 42 -24.38 2.85 -16.99
C ASP A 42 -23.01 3.40 -16.54
N ALA A 43 -23.07 4.44 -15.71
CA ALA A 43 -21.94 5.24 -15.26
C ALA A 43 -21.09 5.80 -16.43
N SER A 44 -19.78 5.53 -16.48
CA SER A 44 -18.88 6.08 -17.51
C SER A 44 -18.86 5.31 -18.83
N ALA A 45 -19.56 4.17 -18.91
CA ALA A 45 -19.53 3.32 -20.10
C ALA A 45 -20.16 4.00 -21.32
N LYS A 46 -19.47 3.93 -22.45
CA LYS A 46 -19.91 4.54 -23.71
C LYS A 46 -19.38 3.80 -24.92
N VAL A 47 -20.04 3.96 -26.05
CA VAL A 47 -19.56 3.45 -27.34
C VAL A 47 -18.77 4.55 -28.05
N LEU A 48 -17.54 4.25 -28.46
CA LEU A 48 -16.72 5.16 -29.26
C LEU A 48 -17.12 5.04 -30.72
N LEU A 49 -17.58 6.15 -31.32
CA LEU A 49 -17.88 6.24 -32.74
C LEU A 49 -16.73 6.94 -33.49
N PRO A 50 -16.42 6.53 -34.73
CA PRO A 50 -17.10 5.50 -35.53
C PRO A 50 -16.58 4.06 -35.30
N SER A 51 -15.60 3.85 -34.41
CA SER A 51 -14.95 2.53 -34.26
C SER A 51 -15.88 1.43 -33.73
N GLY A 52 -16.94 1.79 -33.01
CA GLY A 52 -17.87 0.83 -32.42
C GLY A 52 -17.32 0.08 -31.21
N LEU A 53 -16.25 0.59 -30.57
CA LEU A 53 -15.70 0.02 -29.34
C LEU A 53 -16.59 0.37 -28.14
N LEU A 54 -16.83 -0.60 -27.26
CA LEU A 54 -17.42 -0.33 -25.96
C LEU A 54 -16.29 0.03 -24.98
N GLN A 55 -16.19 1.29 -24.61
CA GLN A 55 -15.30 1.76 -23.55
C GLN A 55 -16.06 1.72 -22.22
N LEU A 56 -15.64 0.87 -21.29
CA LEU A 56 -16.24 0.83 -19.96
C LEU A 56 -15.69 1.97 -19.11
N THR A 57 -14.38 2.10 -18.99
CA THR A 57 -13.70 3.21 -18.32
C THR A 57 -12.62 3.80 -19.21
N ASN A 58 -12.24 5.04 -18.92
CA ASN A 58 -11.10 5.69 -19.53
C ASN A 58 -9.97 5.92 -18.52
N ASN A 59 -8.90 6.57 -18.98
CA ASN A 59 -7.73 6.88 -18.18
C ASN A 59 -7.88 8.01 -17.13
N SER A 60 -9.11 8.28 -16.68
CA SER A 60 -9.43 9.17 -15.56
C SER A 60 -9.55 8.40 -14.25
N ASP A 61 -9.31 9.11 -13.15
CA ASP A 61 -9.29 8.51 -11.82
C ASP A 61 -10.71 8.21 -11.32
N TYR A 62 -10.85 7.16 -10.50
CA TYR A 62 -12.09 6.82 -9.77
C TYR A 62 -13.36 6.67 -10.62
N GLN A 63 -13.24 6.17 -11.85
CA GLN A 63 -14.39 5.86 -12.70
C GLN A 63 -14.96 4.48 -12.41
N MET A 64 -16.24 4.33 -12.71
CA MET A 64 -16.92 3.04 -12.87
C MET A 64 -17.65 3.05 -14.20
N GLY A 65 -17.69 1.92 -14.90
CA GLY A 65 -18.41 1.80 -16.16
C GLY A 65 -19.01 0.43 -16.30
N ARG A 66 -20.29 0.39 -16.70
CA ARG A 66 -21.07 -0.84 -16.78
C ARG A 66 -21.82 -0.94 -18.08
N ALA A 67 -21.87 -2.14 -18.64
CA ALA A 67 -22.60 -2.41 -19.87
C ALA A 67 -23.26 -3.79 -19.82
N PHE A 68 -24.57 -3.85 -20.02
CA PHE A 68 -25.35 -5.07 -19.90
C PHE A 68 -26.19 -5.34 -21.14
N HIS A 69 -26.39 -6.63 -21.46
CA HIS A 69 -27.47 -6.99 -22.37
C HIS A 69 -28.81 -6.64 -21.71
N LYS A 70 -29.64 -5.83 -22.38
CA LYS A 70 -30.88 -5.27 -21.79
C LYS A 70 -31.89 -6.33 -21.36
N LYS A 71 -32.04 -7.40 -22.16
CA LYS A 71 -33.08 -8.40 -21.90
C LYS A 71 -32.61 -9.38 -20.83
N PRO A 72 -33.45 -9.69 -19.83
CA PRO A 72 -33.11 -10.70 -18.86
C PRO A 72 -33.04 -12.08 -19.52
N ILE A 73 -32.18 -12.93 -18.98
CA ILE A 73 -31.88 -14.26 -19.50
C ILE A 73 -32.15 -15.27 -18.39
N GLN A 74 -32.85 -16.34 -18.75
CA GLN A 74 -32.97 -17.54 -17.93
C GLN A 74 -32.11 -18.64 -18.54
N PHE A 75 -31.26 -19.28 -17.74
CA PHE A 75 -30.39 -20.34 -18.22
C PHE A 75 -30.13 -21.42 -17.17
N THR A 76 -29.86 -22.63 -17.66
CA THR A 76 -29.31 -23.74 -16.86
C THR A 76 -27.80 -23.87 -17.07
N SER A 77 -27.34 -23.56 -18.27
CA SER A 77 -25.94 -23.49 -18.70
C SER A 77 -25.76 -22.28 -19.62
N PHE A 78 -24.56 -21.73 -19.72
CA PHE A 78 -24.24 -20.72 -20.71
C PHE A 78 -22.81 -20.83 -21.18
N SER A 79 -22.54 -20.28 -22.36
CA SER A 79 -21.21 -19.99 -22.85
C SER A 79 -21.16 -18.54 -23.29
N THR A 80 -20.08 -17.85 -22.95
CA THR A 80 -19.79 -16.51 -23.45
C THR A 80 -18.35 -16.44 -23.95
N HIS A 81 -18.15 -15.66 -25.01
CA HIS A 81 -16.86 -15.37 -25.57
C HIS A 81 -16.80 -13.87 -25.84
N PHE A 82 -15.77 -13.20 -25.34
CA PHE A 82 -15.56 -11.79 -25.60
C PHE A 82 -14.10 -11.47 -25.83
N VAL A 83 -13.88 -10.35 -26.52
CA VAL A 83 -12.56 -9.79 -26.76
C VAL A 83 -12.47 -8.48 -26.01
N CYS A 84 -11.47 -8.35 -25.15
CA CYS A 84 -11.22 -7.13 -24.38
C CYS A 84 -9.80 -6.62 -24.56
N ALA A 85 -9.57 -5.36 -24.22
CA ALA A 85 -8.25 -4.78 -24.14
C ALA A 85 -8.17 -3.81 -22.95
N LEU A 86 -7.16 -3.99 -22.11
CA LEU A 86 -6.81 -3.06 -21.03
C LEU A 86 -5.59 -2.28 -21.48
N VAL A 87 -5.73 -0.97 -21.60
CA VAL A 87 -4.70 -0.10 -22.16
C VAL A 87 -4.21 0.87 -21.09
N PRO A 88 -3.05 0.59 -20.47
CA PRO A 88 -2.42 1.47 -19.50
C PRO A 88 -2.19 2.88 -20.02
N LYS A 89 -2.38 3.86 -19.14
CA LYS A 89 -1.94 5.24 -19.36
C LYS A 89 -0.42 5.31 -19.21
N PRO A 90 0.34 5.80 -20.21
CA PRO A 90 1.79 5.87 -20.09
C PRO A 90 2.23 6.74 -18.90
N GLY A 91 3.17 6.23 -18.10
CA GLY A 91 3.71 6.93 -16.93
C GLY A 91 2.81 6.91 -15.68
N VAL A 92 1.68 6.18 -15.72
CA VAL A 92 0.79 5.96 -14.58
C VAL A 92 0.65 4.46 -14.34
N GLU A 93 0.48 4.07 -13.08
CA GLU A 93 0.21 2.67 -12.73
C GLU A 93 -1.07 2.18 -13.42
N PRO A 94 -1.05 1.02 -14.10
CA PRO A 94 -2.22 0.51 -14.77
C PRO A 94 -3.24 -0.05 -13.78
N GLY A 95 -4.52 0.29 -13.94
CA GLY A 95 -5.55 -0.24 -13.06
C GLY A 95 -6.99 0.11 -13.45
N HIS A 96 -7.99 -0.39 -12.73
CA HIS A 96 -7.88 -1.53 -11.81
C HIS A 96 -8.15 -2.86 -12.52
N GLY A 97 -9.16 -2.91 -13.37
CA GLY A 97 -9.51 -4.12 -14.08
C GLY A 97 -10.97 -4.10 -14.51
N LEU A 98 -11.39 -5.16 -15.17
CA LEU A 98 -12.78 -5.35 -15.60
C LEU A 98 -13.29 -6.74 -15.23
N THR A 99 -14.61 -6.88 -15.22
CA THR A 99 -15.31 -8.12 -14.90
C THR A 99 -16.32 -8.46 -15.99
N PHE A 100 -16.47 -9.75 -16.30
CA PHE A 100 -17.71 -10.28 -16.86
C PHE A 100 -18.64 -10.64 -15.71
N LEU A 101 -19.90 -10.21 -15.75
CA LEU A 101 -20.85 -10.35 -14.67
C LEU A 101 -22.09 -11.16 -15.06
N VAL A 102 -22.57 -11.94 -14.10
CA VAL A 102 -23.94 -12.41 -14.00
C VAL A 102 -24.55 -11.77 -12.75
N SER A 103 -25.70 -11.11 -12.85
CA SER A 103 -26.35 -10.42 -11.74
C SER A 103 -27.88 -10.59 -11.76
N ALA A 104 -28.51 -10.53 -10.59
CA ALA A 104 -29.98 -10.49 -10.48
C ALA A 104 -30.57 -9.10 -10.78
N SER A 105 -29.74 -8.05 -10.83
CA SER A 105 -30.16 -6.66 -11.02
C SER A 105 -29.23 -5.89 -11.96
N LEU A 106 -29.77 -4.84 -12.57
CA LEU A 106 -29.00 -3.80 -13.26
C LEU A 106 -28.67 -2.61 -12.34
N ASP A 107 -29.22 -2.58 -11.13
CA ASP A 107 -28.93 -1.56 -10.13
C ASP A 107 -27.64 -1.91 -9.39
N PHE A 108 -26.61 -1.10 -9.63
CA PHE A 108 -25.31 -1.15 -8.95
C PHE A 108 -24.99 0.21 -8.31
N SER A 109 -26.01 0.91 -7.82
CA SER A 109 -25.88 2.21 -7.12
C SER A 109 -24.91 2.16 -5.93
N ASN A 110 -24.85 1.02 -5.24
CA ASN A 110 -23.96 0.81 -4.09
C ASN A 110 -22.58 0.26 -4.48
N ALA A 111 -22.30 -0.02 -5.75
CA ALA A 111 -21.00 -0.53 -6.15
C ALA A 111 -19.92 0.54 -6.02
N GLN A 112 -18.68 0.11 -5.76
CA GLN A 112 -17.55 0.99 -5.54
C GLN A 112 -16.51 0.85 -6.66
N ALA A 113 -15.76 1.93 -6.89
CA ALA A 113 -14.64 1.93 -7.83
C ALA A 113 -13.43 1.18 -7.23
N THR A 114 -12.25 1.38 -7.79
CA THR A 114 -10.98 0.82 -7.29
C THR A 114 -10.99 -0.72 -7.26
N ARG A 115 -10.58 -1.33 -6.16
CA ARG A 115 -10.52 -2.79 -5.89
C ARG A 115 -11.86 -3.52 -6.01
N TYR A 116 -12.99 -2.81 -6.02
CA TYR A 116 -14.31 -3.45 -6.16
C TYR A 116 -14.79 -3.56 -7.62
N LEU A 117 -13.95 -3.11 -8.57
CA LEU A 117 -14.14 -3.23 -10.02
C LEU A 117 -15.48 -2.69 -10.56
N GLY A 118 -16.13 -1.79 -9.81
CA GLY A 118 -17.44 -1.23 -10.16
C GLY A 118 -18.59 -2.24 -10.08
N ALA A 119 -18.32 -3.45 -9.57
CA ALA A 119 -19.24 -4.58 -9.49
C ALA A 119 -19.69 -4.88 -8.07
N PHE A 120 -18.78 -4.71 -7.09
CA PHE A 120 -18.99 -5.06 -5.70
C PHE A 120 -18.93 -3.84 -4.78
N ASN A 121 -19.14 -4.08 -3.49
CA ASN A 121 -18.87 -3.15 -2.41
C ASN A 121 -18.44 -3.93 -1.15
N ALA A 122 -18.34 -3.24 -0.01
CA ALA A 122 -17.95 -3.87 1.26
C ALA A 122 -19.01 -4.85 1.83
N SER A 123 -20.20 -4.89 1.25
CA SER A 123 -21.32 -5.77 1.61
C SER A 123 -21.54 -6.84 0.55
N VAL A 124 -22.41 -7.81 0.86
CA VAL A 124 -22.80 -8.88 -0.06
C VAL A 124 -23.55 -8.29 -1.26
N THR A 125 -23.09 -8.64 -2.47
CA THR A 125 -23.75 -8.31 -3.73
C THR A 125 -24.26 -9.61 -4.36
N HIS A 126 -25.48 -9.66 -4.89
CA HIS A 126 -25.96 -10.86 -5.58
C HIS A 126 -25.45 -10.88 -7.04
N ALA A 127 -24.17 -11.22 -7.19
CA ALA A 127 -23.50 -11.32 -8.47
C ALA A 127 -22.43 -12.44 -8.46
N ILE A 128 -22.16 -12.96 -9.65
CA ILE A 128 -21.00 -13.80 -9.94
C ILE A 128 -20.17 -13.06 -10.98
N ALA A 129 -18.87 -12.93 -10.74
CA ALA A 129 -17.95 -12.26 -11.66
C ALA A 129 -16.82 -13.19 -12.10
N VAL A 130 -16.36 -12.98 -13.34
CA VAL A 130 -15.02 -13.38 -13.77
C VAL A 130 -14.22 -12.10 -13.92
N GLU A 131 -13.25 -11.91 -13.05
CA GLU A 131 -12.42 -10.70 -13.01
C GLU A 131 -11.12 -10.86 -13.78
N LEU A 132 -10.70 -9.73 -14.37
CA LEU A 132 -9.40 -9.50 -14.99
C LEU A 132 -8.79 -8.31 -14.24
N ASP A 133 -8.21 -8.60 -13.08
CA ASP A 133 -7.64 -7.59 -12.20
C ASP A 133 -6.16 -7.37 -12.55
N THR A 134 -5.74 -6.12 -12.52
CA THR A 134 -4.38 -5.69 -12.83
C THR A 134 -3.64 -5.14 -11.63
N ILE A 135 -4.32 -4.98 -10.50
CA ILE A 135 -3.76 -4.50 -9.24
C ILE A 135 -3.72 -5.65 -8.24
N TRP A 136 -2.67 -5.65 -7.42
CA TRP A 136 -2.52 -6.60 -6.33
C TRP A 136 -3.05 -5.99 -5.03
N ASN A 137 -4.21 -6.44 -4.58
CA ASN A 137 -4.83 -6.07 -3.31
C ASN A 137 -4.61 -7.20 -2.28
N PRO A 138 -3.60 -7.08 -1.38
CA PRO A 138 -3.32 -8.13 -0.38
C PRO A 138 -4.50 -8.39 0.57
N GLU A 139 -5.34 -7.39 0.82
CA GLU A 139 -6.56 -7.53 1.62
C GLU A 139 -7.62 -8.44 0.99
N PHE A 140 -7.57 -8.65 -0.33
CA PHE A 140 -8.47 -9.54 -1.07
C PHE A 140 -7.81 -10.90 -1.37
N ASN A 141 -6.65 -11.17 -0.76
CA ASN A 141 -5.86 -12.38 -0.99
C ASN A 141 -5.40 -12.56 -2.44
N ASP A 142 -5.21 -11.44 -3.15
CA ASP A 142 -4.72 -11.47 -4.51
C ASP A 142 -3.34 -12.10 -4.60
N ILE A 143 -3.13 -12.80 -5.70
CA ILE A 143 -1.84 -13.39 -6.00
C ILE A 143 -0.88 -12.29 -6.47
N LYS A 144 0.30 -12.23 -5.85
CA LYS A 144 1.32 -11.26 -6.23
C LYS A 144 1.89 -11.61 -7.61
N GLY A 145 1.83 -10.67 -8.55
CA GLY A 145 2.40 -10.84 -9.89
C GLY A 145 2.35 -9.56 -10.71
N GLY A 146 3.29 -9.39 -11.65
CA GLY A 146 3.36 -8.19 -12.50
C GLY A 146 2.42 -8.21 -13.71
N ASN A 147 1.60 -9.25 -13.88
CA ASN A 147 0.77 -9.48 -15.06
C ASN A 147 -0.73 -9.33 -14.80
N GLY A 148 -1.11 -8.96 -13.56
CA GLY A 148 -2.48 -9.08 -13.06
C GLY A 148 -2.84 -10.52 -12.67
N HIS A 149 -4.11 -10.75 -12.36
CA HIS A 149 -4.70 -12.07 -12.12
C HIS A 149 -6.07 -12.21 -12.77
N VAL A 150 -6.51 -13.46 -12.87
CA VAL A 150 -7.87 -13.82 -13.27
C VAL A 150 -8.52 -14.46 -12.07
N GLY A 151 -9.74 -14.03 -11.76
CA GLY A 151 -10.49 -14.45 -10.59
C GLY A 151 -11.91 -14.89 -10.91
N ILE A 152 -12.50 -15.68 -10.02
CA ILE A 152 -13.91 -16.03 -9.99
C ILE A 152 -14.46 -15.56 -8.67
N ASP A 153 -15.34 -14.57 -8.72
CA ASP A 153 -15.91 -13.93 -7.55
C ASP A 153 -17.36 -14.35 -7.36
N VAL A 154 -17.70 -14.67 -6.12
CA VAL A 154 -19.06 -15.03 -5.74
C VAL A 154 -19.48 -14.14 -4.60
N THR A 155 -20.42 -13.25 -4.89
CA THR A 155 -21.05 -12.27 -4.00
C THR A 155 -20.20 -11.18 -3.36
N ASN A 156 -18.88 -11.28 -3.45
CA ASN A 156 -17.92 -10.36 -2.86
C ASN A 156 -16.63 -10.36 -3.70
N PRO A 157 -15.76 -9.34 -3.58
CA PRO A 157 -14.57 -9.20 -4.44
C PRO A 157 -13.40 -10.12 -4.07
N ILE A 158 -13.56 -11.01 -3.08
CA ILE A 158 -12.53 -12.01 -2.75
C ILE A 158 -12.81 -13.25 -3.59
N SER A 159 -11.93 -13.49 -4.56
CA SER A 159 -12.03 -14.62 -5.47
C SER A 159 -12.02 -15.98 -4.77
N ILE A 160 -12.96 -16.84 -5.13
CA ILE A 160 -12.98 -18.25 -4.67
C ILE A 160 -12.03 -19.14 -5.48
N ALA A 161 -11.60 -18.67 -6.65
CA ALA A 161 -10.57 -19.29 -7.47
C ALA A 161 -9.79 -18.19 -8.19
N VAL A 162 -8.45 -18.26 -8.15
CA VAL A 162 -7.58 -17.22 -8.70
C VAL A 162 -6.36 -17.84 -9.38
N ALA A 163 -5.93 -17.27 -10.50
CA ALA A 163 -4.73 -17.71 -11.23
C ALA A 163 -4.04 -16.57 -11.97
N GLN A 164 -2.73 -16.71 -12.20
CA GLN A 164 -2.01 -15.79 -13.07
C GLN A 164 -2.48 -15.99 -14.52
N PRO A 165 -2.62 -14.91 -15.32
CA PRO A 165 -3.12 -15.01 -16.68
C PRO A 165 -2.18 -15.88 -17.51
N SER A 166 -2.69 -16.98 -18.04
CA SER A 166 -1.92 -17.92 -18.84
C SER A 166 -2.84 -18.81 -19.67
N TYR A 167 -2.29 -19.51 -20.65
CA TYR A 167 -3.05 -20.38 -21.53
C TYR A 167 -2.23 -21.58 -22.00
N TYR A 168 -2.91 -22.70 -22.22
CA TYR A 168 -2.26 -23.92 -22.72
C TYR A 168 -2.16 -23.91 -24.24
N SER A 169 -0.95 -24.04 -24.76
CA SER A 169 -0.67 -24.15 -26.19
C SER A 169 0.41 -25.20 -26.45
N LYS A 170 0.11 -26.15 -27.35
CA LYS A 170 1.02 -27.25 -27.72
C LYS A 170 1.60 -27.98 -26.49
N GLY A 171 0.75 -28.26 -25.50
CA GLY A 171 1.11 -28.97 -24.27
C GLY A 171 1.89 -28.17 -23.23
N ARG A 172 2.09 -26.86 -23.43
CA ARG A 172 2.78 -25.99 -22.47
C ARG A 172 1.86 -24.89 -21.97
N ASN A 173 2.01 -24.52 -20.70
CA ASN A 173 1.37 -23.33 -20.17
C ASN A 173 2.20 -22.08 -20.55
N VAL A 174 1.57 -21.12 -21.21
CA VAL A 174 2.19 -19.89 -21.73
C VAL A 174 1.64 -18.71 -20.94
N SER A 175 2.52 -17.94 -20.30
CA SER A 175 2.14 -16.74 -19.55
C SER A 175 1.54 -15.68 -20.46
N LEU A 176 0.50 -15.01 -19.97
CA LEU A 176 -0.14 -13.85 -20.59
C LEU A 176 -0.05 -12.65 -19.64
N SER A 177 -0.06 -11.44 -20.20
CA SER A 177 -0.09 -10.21 -19.41
C SER A 177 -1.31 -9.41 -19.79
N LEU A 178 -2.20 -9.14 -18.82
CA LEU A 178 -3.37 -8.28 -19.00
C LEU A 178 -2.95 -6.84 -19.32
N LEU A 179 -1.73 -6.47 -18.94
CA LEU A 179 -1.13 -5.14 -19.14
C LEU A 179 -0.44 -4.97 -20.50
N SER A 180 -0.52 -5.97 -21.38
CA SER A 180 0.21 -5.96 -22.66
C SER A 180 -0.34 -4.97 -23.70
N ARG A 181 -1.48 -4.30 -23.44
CA ARG A 181 -2.26 -3.47 -24.39
C ARG A 181 -2.89 -4.25 -25.55
N ASN A 182 -2.48 -5.49 -25.74
CA ASN A 182 -2.99 -6.36 -26.78
C ASN A 182 -4.38 -6.88 -26.39
N SER A 183 -5.21 -7.08 -27.41
CA SER A 183 -6.52 -7.67 -27.22
C SER A 183 -6.39 -9.13 -26.75
N THR A 184 -7.20 -9.48 -25.76
CA THR A 184 -7.26 -10.82 -25.17
C THR A 184 -8.65 -11.40 -25.41
N GLN A 185 -8.69 -12.66 -25.83
CA GLN A 185 -9.92 -13.45 -25.91
C GLN A 185 -10.18 -14.10 -24.55
N VAL A 186 -11.43 -14.07 -24.11
CA VAL A 186 -11.87 -14.67 -22.86
C VAL A 186 -13.12 -15.51 -23.10
N TRP A 187 -13.08 -16.77 -22.67
CA TRP A 187 -14.20 -17.69 -22.69
C TRP A 187 -14.63 -18.00 -21.28
N VAL A 188 -15.93 -17.95 -21.03
CA VAL A 188 -16.54 -18.39 -19.78
C VAL A 188 -17.66 -19.36 -20.10
N ASP A 189 -17.51 -20.61 -19.67
CA ASP A 189 -18.48 -21.68 -19.92
C ASP A 189 -18.98 -22.24 -18.59
N TYR A 190 -20.30 -22.20 -18.42
CA TYR A 190 -20.99 -22.81 -17.30
C TYR A 190 -21.84 -23.97 -17.79
N ASP A 191 -21.57 -25.18 -17.33
CA ASP A 191 -22.30 -26.39 -17.74
C ASP A 191 -23.52 -26.72 -16.84
N GLY A 192 -23.80 -25.89 -15.84
CA GLY A 192 -24.80 -26.14 -14.81
C GLY A 192 -24.21 -26.55 -13.46
N SER A 193 -22.91 -26.87 -13.40
CA SER A 193 -22.20 -27.20 -12.17
C SER A 193 -20.81 -26.56 -12.10
N MET A 194 -20.07 -26.60 -13.20
CA MET A 194 -18.70 -26.09 -13.31
C MET A 194 -18.67 -24.81 -14.13
N LEU A 195 -17.98 -23.79 -13.63
CA LEU A 195 -17.62 -22.58 -14.36
C LEU A 195 -16.16 -22.68 -14.81
N ASN A 196 -15.96 -22.73 -16.11
CA ASN A 196 -14.64 -22.81 -16.74
C ASN A 196 -14.29 -21.46 -17.37
N VAL A 197 -13.10 -20.95 -17.06
CA VAL A 197 -12.57 -19.70 -17.60
C VAL A 197 -11.32 -20.00 -18.40
N SER A 198 -11.27 -19.55 -19.65
CA SER A 198 -10.09 -19.67 -20.52
C SER A 198 -9.73 -18.31 -21.10
N LEU A 199 -8.43 -18.06 -21.29
CA LEU A 199 -7.93 -16.86 -21.95
C LEU A 199 -6.95 -17.24 -23.05
N ALA A 200 -6.81 -16.39 -24.07
CA ALA A 200 -5.73 -16.50 -25.04
C ALA A 200 -5.54 -15.19 -25.81
N PRO A 201 -4.36 -14.96 -26.42
CA PRO A 201 -4.17 -13.91 -27.42
C PRO A 201 -5.09 -14.11 -28.64
N LEU A 202 -5.29 -13.07 -29.46
CA LEU A 202 -6.18 -13.10 -30.63
C LEU A 202 -5.84 -14.21 -31.66
N ASP A 203 -4.56 -14.49 -31.88
CA ASP A 203 -4.10 -15.48 -32.87
C ASP A 203 -4.21 -16.93 -32.39
N VAL A 204 -4.62 -17.14 -31.14
CA VAL A 204 -4.73 -18.45 -30.50
C VAL A 204 -6.19 -18.84 -30.38
N LYS A 205 -6.53 -20.05 -30.84
CA LYS A 205 -7.87 -20.62 -30.63
C LYS A 205 -8.10 -20.93 -29.15
N LYS A 206 -9.37 -21.04 -28.74
CA LYS A 206 -9.76 -21.46 -27.39
C LYS A 206 -8.92 -22.65 -26.90
N PRO A 207 -8.16 -22.51 -25.80
CA PRO A 207 -7.38 -23.60 -25.22
C PRO A 207 -8.28 -24.79 -24.84
N SER A 208 -7.76 -26.01 -24.97
CA SER A 208 -8.49 -27.23 -24.56
C SER A 208 -8.56 -27.40 -23.04
N LEU A 209 -7.62 -26.79 -22.30
CA LEU A 209 -7.59 -26.76 -20.85
C LEU A 209 -7.94 -25.35 -20.37
N PRO A 210 -8.96 -25.20 -19.50
CA PRO A 210 -9.27 -23.90 -18.94
C PRO A 210 -8.17 -23.44 -17.97
N LEU A 211 -8.06 -22.12 -17.79
CA LEU A 211 -7.20 -21.52 -16.78
C LEU A 211 -7.76 -21.79 -15.38
N LEU A 212 -9.06 -21.57 -15.20
CA LEU A 212 -9.78 -21.81 -13.96
C LEU A 212 -10.97 -22.73 -14.22
N SER A 213 -11.24 -23.63 -13.29
CA SER A 213 -12.40 -24.53 -13.28
C SER A 213 -12.94 -24.59 -11.87
N GLN A 214 -14.08 -23.97 -11.61
CA GLN A 214 -14.64 -23.85 -10.27
C GLN A 214 -16.08 -24.35 -10.21
N ARG A 215 -16.40 -25.18 -9.21
CA ARG A 215 -17.78 -25.59 -8.96
C ARG A 215 -18.55 -24.43 -8.37
N ILE A 216 -19.68 -24.09 -8.99
CA ILE A 216 -20.55 -23.01 -8.52
C ILE A 216 -22.00 -23.42 -8.61
N ASN A 217 -22.69 -23.28 -7.48
CA ASN A 217 -24.13 -23.41 -7.43
C ASN A 217 -24.79 -22.03 -7.56
N PHE A 218 -25.27 -21.72 -8.76
CA PHE A 218 -25.94 -20.46 -9.04
C PHE A 218 -27.24 -20.26 -8.21
N SER A 219 -27.82 -21.32 -7.61
CA SER A 219 -29.05 -21.20 -6.82
C SER A 219 -28.78 -20.58 -5.45
N ASP A 220 -27.57 -20.77 -4.94
CA ASP A 220 -27.15 -20.22 -3.65
C ASP A 220 -26.95 -18.70 -3.75
N VAL A 221 -26.55 -18.22 -4.94
CA VAL A 221 -26.37 -16.79 -5.23
C VAL A 221 -27.66 -16.14 -5.74
N PHE A 222 -28.41 -16.86 -6.57
CA PHE A 222 -29.63 -16.41 -7.23
C PHE A 222 -30.80 -17.34 -6.91
N PRO A 223 -31.49 -17.14 -5.77
CA PRO A 223 -32.65 -17.95 -5.41
C PRO A 223 -33.76 -17.90 -6.47
N ASN A 224 -33.92 -16.75 -7.14
CA ASN A 224 -34.82 -16.58 -8.27
C ASN A 224 -34.04 -16.41 -9.58
N ARG A 225 -33.93 -17.49 -10.37
CA ARG A 225 -33.23 -17.50 -11.66
C ARG A 225 -34.07 -17.06 -12.86
N SER A 226 -35.30 -16.57 -12.64
CA SER A 226 -36.17 -16.15 -13.76
C SER A 226 -35.69 -14.89 -14.48
N LYS A 227 -34.83 -14.09 -13.82
CA LYS A 227 -34.38 -12.79 -14.33
C LYS A 227 -32.92 -12.54 -13.97
N LEU A 228 -32.00 -13.03 -14.81
CA LEU A 228 -30.58 -12.72 -14.68
C LEU A 228 -30.12 -11.81 -15.81
N PHE A 229 -29.14 -10.98 -15.53
CA PHE A 229 -28.50 -10.09 -16.48
C PHE A 229 -27.04 -10.48 -16.64
N VAL A 230 -26.55 -10.34 -17.86
CA VAL A 230 -25.14 -10.56 -18.19
C VAL A 230 -24.56 -9.31 -18.80
N GLY A 231 -23.30 -9.03 -18.48
CA GLY A 231 -22.65 -7.81 -18.89
C GLY A 231 -21.24 -7.68 -18.38
N PHE A 232 -20.76 -6.45 -18.33
CA PHE A 232 -19.42 -6.11 -17.90
C PHE A 232 -19.46 -4.96 -16.90
N SER A 233 -18.52 -4.97 -15.97
CA SER A 233 -18.19 -3.81 -15.15
C SER A 233 -16.68 -3.57 -15.17
N ALA A 234 -16.30 -2.35 -14.85
CA ALA A 234 -14.94 -1.86 -14.90
C ALA A 234 -14.79 -0.73 -13.90
N ALA A 235 -13.60 -0.60 -13.32
CA ALA A 235 -13.27 0.56 -12.51
C ALA A 235 -11.83 1.03 -12.67
N THR A 236 -11.64 2.30 -12.32
CA THR A 236 -10.33 2.91 -12.11
C THR A 236 -10.22 3.50 -10.70
N GLY A 237 -9.02 3.92 -10.33
CA GLY A 237 -8.70 4.53 -9.04
C GLY A 237 -7.53 5.47 -9.26
N ASN A 238 -6.51 5.43 -8.40
CA ASN A 238 -5.24 6.09 -8.69
C ASN A 238 -4.45 5.38 -9.80
N ALA A 239 -4.67 4.06 -9.93
CA ALA A 239 -4.23 3.28 -11.07
C ALA A 239 -5.32 3.29 -12.15
N VAL A 240 -4.94 3.57 -13.39
CA VAL A 240 -5.89 3.84 -14.49
C VAL A 240 -5.49 3.16 -15.78
N SER A 241 -6.50 2.73 -16.53
CA SER A 241 -6.38 2.15 -17.87
C SER A 241 -7.66 2.42 -18.64
N ASP A 242 -7.56 2.58 -19.96
CA ASP A 242 -8.74 2.50 -20.80
C ASP A 242 -9.14 1.02 -20.93
N GLN A 243 -10.40 0.70 -20.66
CA GLN A 243 -10.88 -0.68 -20.61
C GLN A 243 -11.97 -0.89 -21.66
N TYR A 244 -11.65 -1.68 -22.67
CA TYR A 244 -12.49 -1.85 -23.86
C TYR A 244 -13.02 -3.28 -23.98
N ILE A 245 -14.26 -3.39 -24.45
CA ILE A 245 -14.79 -4.59 -25.08
C ILE A 245 -14.91 -4.32 -26.59
N LEU A 246 -14.32 -5.21 -27.38
CA LEU A 246 -14.25 -5.08 -28.84
C LEU A 246 -15.35 -5.90 -29.52
N TRP A 247 -15.67 -7.06 -28.94
CA TRP A 247 -16.58 -8.06 -29.49
C TRP A 247 -17.14 -8.93 -28.38
N TRP A 248 -18.40 -9.37 -28.50
CA TRP A 248 -19.03 -10.21 -27.49
C TRP A 248 -20.10 -11.14 -28.07
N SER A 249 -20.02 -12.43 -27.77
CA SER A 249 -21.05 -13.43 -28.08
C SER A 249 -21.45 -14.20 -26.83
N PHE A 250 -22.74 -14.50 -26.73
CA PHE A 250 -23.33 -15.26 -25.64
C PHE A 250 -24.36 -16.26 -26.17
N SER A 251 -24.42 -17.43 -25.54
CA SER A 251 -25.43 -18.45 -25.83
C SER A 251 -25.79 -19.24 -24.57
N THR A 252 -27.07 -19.57 -24.40
CA THR A 252 -27.55 -20.51 -23.37
C THR A 252 -27.61 -21.95 -23.85
N SER A 253 -27.17 -22.24 -25.09
CA SER A 253 -27.16 -23.59 -25.64
C SER A 253 -26.18 -24.48 -24.90
N LYS A 254 -26.57 -25.75 -24.68
CA LYS A 254 -25.69 -26.73 -24.04
C LYS A 254 -24.44 -26.98 -24.90
N GLY A 255 -23.28 -26.88 -24.27
CA GLY A 255 -21.98 -27.22 -24.89
C GLY A 255 -21.42 -26.17 -25.84
N GLY A 256 -21.96 -24.94 -25.87
CA GLY A 256 -21.36 -23.82 -26.62
C GLY A 256 -21.28 -24.01 -28.14
N SER A 257 -21.93 -25.05 -28.68
CA SER A 257 -22.01 -25.38 -30.11
C SER A 257 -22.64 -24.28 -30.96
N SER A 258 -23.34 -23.36 -30.29
CA SER A 258 -24.02 -22.19 -30.84
C SER A 258 -23.29 -20.87 -30.54
N LEU A 259 -22.00 -20.86 -30.18
CA LEU A 259 -21.25 -19.59 -30.17
C LEU A 259 -20.85 -19.19 -31.58
N GLN A 260 -21.05 -17.91 -31.94
CA GLN A 260 -20.55 -17.39 -33.21
C GLN A 260 -19.02 -17.38 -33.19
N ARG A 261 -18.43 -17.83 -34.30
CA ARG A 261 -16.98 -17.77 -34.46
C ARG A 261 -16.55 -16.33 -34.70
N LEU A 262 -15.62 -15.87 -33.87
CA LEU A 262 -14.99 -14.56 -34.02
C LEU A 262 -14.28 -14.45 -35.38
N ASP A 263 -14.59 -13.39 -36.11
CA ASP A 263 -13.86 -12.97 -37.30
C ASP A 263 -12.90 -11.83 -36.94
N ILE A 264 -11.64 -12.20 -36.65
CA ILE A 264 -10.61 -11.27 -36.18
C ILE A 264 -10.40 -10.11 -37.16
N SER A 265 -10.63 -10.33 -38.47
CA SER A 265 -10.43 -9.30 -39.50
C SER A 265 -11.43 -8.14 -39.40
N LYS A 266 -12.56 -8.35 -38.72
CA LYS A 266 -13.61 -7.35 -38.50
C LYS A 266 -13.49 -6.63 -37.16
N LEU A 267 -12.53 -7.00 -36.32
CA LEU A 267 -12.38 -6.37 -35.02
C LEU A 267 -11.95 -4.90 -35.17
N PRO A 268 -12.58 -3.98 -34.40
CA PRO A 268 -12.13 -2.59 -34.35
C PRO A 268 -10.74 -2.49 -33.74
N GLN A 269 -9.92 -1.56 -34.26
CA GLN A 269 -8.61 -1.28 -33.67
C GLN A 269 -8.73 -0.53 -32.35
N VAL A 270 -8.01 -1.02 -31.34
CA VAL A 270 -7.90 -0.35 -30.04
C VAL A 270 -7.08 0.93 -30.20
N PRO A 271 -7.55 2.09 -29.71
CA PRO A 271 -6.77 3.31 -29.72
C PRO A 271 -5.50 3.11 -28.89
N LEU A 272 -4.33 3.20 -29.53
CA LEU A 272 -3.09 3.26 -28.78
C LEU A 272 -2.92 4.67 -28.21
N PRO A 273 -2.61 4.82 -26.90
CA PRO A 273 -2.08 6.05 -26.36
C PRO A 273 -0.98 6.56 -27.28
N LYS A 274 -1.10 7.83 -27.69
CA LYS A 274 -0.01 8.52 -28.37
C LYS A 274 1.24 8.29 -27.51
N PRO A 275 2.39 7.91 -28.10
CA PRO A 275 3.64 7.90 -27.36
C PRO A 275 3.69 9.22 -26.61
N LEU A 276 3.92 9.17 -25.29
CA LEU A 276 4.28 10.37 -24.57
C LEU A 276 5.37 11.02 -25.45
N PRO A 277 5.26 12.31 -25.83
CA PRO A 277 6.36 12.96 -26.53
C PRO A 277 7.57 12.58 -25.74
N THR A 278 8.50 11.86 -26.37
CA THR A 278 9.69 11.32 -25.74
C THR A 278 10.22 12.48 -24.94
N VAL A 279 10.02 12.44 -23.62
CA VAL A 279 10.78 13.29 -22.74
C VAL A 279 12.19 12.86 -23.13
N HIS A 280 12.91 13.82 -23.70
CA HIS A 280 14.23 13.66 -24.26
C HIS A 280 15.01 12.57 -23.51
N PRO A 281 15.76 11.71 -24.24
CA PRO A 281 16.34 10.48 -23.72
C PRO A 281 17.06 10.74 -22.41
N LYS A 282 16.39 10.41 -21.29
CA LYS A 282 16.79 10.84 -19.95
C LYS A 282 16.86 12.38 -19.88
N ALA A 283 16.27 12.99 -18.85
CA ALA A 283 16.97 14.14 -18.33
C ALA A 283 18.42 13.64 -18.12
N PRO A 284 19.47 14.24 -18.72
CA PRO A 284 20.81 13.95 -18.23
C PRO A 284 20.67 14.09 -16.73
N HIS A 285 21.14 13.12 -15.93
CA HIS A 285 21.31 13.32 -14.50
C HIS A 285 21.75 14.77 -14.37
N LYS A 286 20.89 15.66 -13.85
CA LYS A 286 21.20 17.09 -13.85
C LYS A 286 22.44 17.10 -13.00
N LYS A 287 23.62 17.13 -13.63
CA LYS A 287 24.89 17.20 -12.94
C LYS A 287 24.66 18.41 -12.06
N LEU A 288 24.73 18.20 -10.75
CA LEU A 288 24.57 19.26 -9.77
C LEU A 288 25.34 20.44 -10.35
N PRO A 289 24.68 21.56 -10.71
CA PRO A 289 25.30 22.52 -11.60
C PRO A 289 26.62 22.93 -10.98
N GLN A 290 27.67 23.01 -11.80
CA GLN A 290 29.07 23.02 -11.32
C GLN A 290 29.32 24.06 -10.22
N TRP A 291 28.57 25.17 -10.24
CA TRP A 291 28.58 26.20 -9.20
C TRP A 291 28.10 25.71 -7.82
N ILE A 292 27.17 24.77 -7.70
CA ILE A 292 26.75 24.16 -6.42
C ILE A 292 27.84 23.27 -5.85
N ILE A 293 28.53 22.50 -6.70
CA ILE A 293 29.69 21.69 -6.26
C ILE A 293 30.81 22.62 -5.76
N ILE A 294 31.10 23.70 -6.50
CA ILE A 294 32.04 24.73 -6.07
C ILE A 294 31.60 25.38 -4.74
N MET A 295 30.31 25.70 -4.58
CA MET A 295 29.75 26.25 -3.35
C MET A 295 29.95 25.31 -2.14
N ILE A 296 29.66 24.01 -2.32
CA ILE A 296 29.85 23.00 -1.26
C ILE A 296 31.33 22.86 -0.89
N VAL A 297 32.22 22.85 -1.89
CA VAL A 297 33.68 22.78 -1.65
C VAL A 297 34.17 24.04 -0.93
N CYS A 298 33.73 25.23 -1.33
CA CYS A 298 34.08 26.49 -0.66
C CYS A 298 33.61 26.49 0.82
N VAL A 299 32.38 26.05 1.09
CA VAL A 299 31.86 25.94 2.46
C VAL A 299 32.68 24.93 3.27
N ALA A 300 33.02 23.77 2.71
CA ALA A 300 33.84 22.77 3.37
C ALA A 300 35.24 23.31 3.72
N VAL A 301 35.87 24.07 2.82
CA VAL A 301 37.18 24.71 3.06
C VAL A 301 37.09 25.74 4.17
N VAL A 302 36.04 26.56 4.20
CA VAL A 302 35.82 27.54 5.28
C VAL A 302 35.66 26.84 6.63
N VAL A 303 34.84 25.78 6.69
CA VAL A 303 34.65 24.98 7.92
C VAL A 303 35.98 24.37 8.39
N LEU A 304 36.76 23.79 7.47
CA LEU A 304 38.08 23.23 7.81
C LEU A 304 39.07 24.29 8.29
N ALA A 305 39.07 25.48 7.69
CA ALA A 305 39.91 26.60 8.12
C ALA A 305 39.53 27.09 9.52
N VAL A 306 38.21 27.18 9.81
CA VAL A 306 37.72 27.52 11.16
C VAL A 306 38.11 26.45 12.17
N LEU A 307 37.93 25.16 11.85
CA LEU A 307 38.32 24.06 12.74
C LEU A 307 39.84 24.04 12.98
N ALA A 308 40.65 24.26 11.95
CA ALA A 308 42.10 24.36 12.06
C ALA A 308 42.51 25.59 12.89
N GLY A 309 41.85 26.73 12.70
CA GLY A 309 42.05 27.95 13.49
C GLY A 309 41.73 27.73 14.97
N VAL A 310 40.59 27.09 15.26
CA VAL A 310 40.21 26.70 16.63
C VAL A 310 41.21 25.72 17.21
N TYR A 311 41.65 24.73 16.44
CA TYR A 311 42.66 23.77 16.89
C TYR A 311 43.99 24.44 17.23
N VAL A 312 44.50 25.31 16.35
CA VAL A 312 45.75 26.06 16.58
C VAL A 312 45.60 27.04 17.74
N HIS A 313 44.46 27.72 17.85
CA HIS A 313 44.19 28.61 18.98
C HIS A 313 44.16 27.84 20.30
N ARG A 314 43.49 26.67 20.35
CA ARG A 314 43.53 25.79 21.52
C ARG A 314 44.97 25.36 21.81
N ARG A 315 45.73 24.94 20.79
CA ARG A 315 47.12 24.50 20.96
C ARG A 315 48.04 25.61 21.49
N LYS A 316 47.87 26.86 21.03
CA LYS A 316 48.61 28.04 21.53
C LYS A 316 48.15 28.47 22.92
N LYS A 317 46.85 28.38 23.22
CA LYS A 317 46.32 28.68 24.56
C LYS A 317 46.81 27.68 25.62
N PHE A 318 47.14 26.46 25.20
CA PHE A 318 47.71 25.40 26.05
C PHE A 318 49.19 25.11 25.77
N SER A 319 49.91 25.99 25.06
CA SER A 319 51.37 25.88 25.01
C SER A 319 51.91 26.43 26.33
N GLU A 320 52.22 25.54 27.27
CA GLU A 320 52.98 25.89 28.47
C GLU A 320 54.30 26.52 28.01
N VAL A 321 54.45 27.80 28.31
CA VAL A 321 55.71 28.53 28.13
C VAL A 321 56.62 28.06 29.26
N SER A 322 57.69 27.33 28.91
CA SER A 322 58.77 27.06 29.86
C SER A 322 59.63 28.32 29.96
N GLU A 323 59.66 28.90 31.17
CA GLU A 323 60.44 30.10 31.44
C GLU A 323 61.88 29.71 31.76
N THR A 324 62.85 30.51 31.31
CA THR A 324 64.28 30.15 31.30
C THR A 324 64.87 29.92 32.70
N TRP A 325 64.22 30.38 33.76
CA TRP A 325 64.64 30.16 35.15
C TRP A 325 64.34 28.73 35.66
N GLU A 326 63.45 27.97 35.01
CA GLU A 326 63.13 26.58 35.42
C GLU A 326 64.30 25.60 35.20
N LYS A 327 65.28 25.98 34.37
CA LYS A 327 66.48 25.16 34.08
C LYS A 327 67.59 25.32 35.12
N GLU A 328 67.51 26.33 35.99
CA GLU A 328 68.60 26.72 36.89
C GLU A 328 68.41 26.22 38.33
N PHE A 329 67.23 25.73 38.70
CA PHE A 329 66.91 25.33 40.09
C PHE A 329 66.40 23.89 40.26
N ASP A 330 66.50 23.02 39.23
CA ASP A 330 66.18 21.57 39.25
C ASP A 330 64.86 21.17 39.95
N ALA A 331 63.86 22.04 39.88
CA ALA A 331 62.56 21.82 40.50
C ALA A 331 61.68 20.96 39.57
N HIS A 332 61.46 19.70 39.95
CA HIS A 332 60.57 18.79 39.21
C HIS A 332 59.11 19.25 39.31
N ARG A 333 58.57 19.77 38.21
CA ARG A 333 57.16 20.17 38.12
C ARG A 333 56.33 19.05 37.49
N PHE A 334 55.23 18.67 38.14
CA PHE A 334 54.26 17.75 37.56
C PHE A 334 53.32 18.51 36.62
N SER A 335 53.19 18.04 35.37
CA SER A 335 52.25 18.65 34.41
C SER A 335 50.82 18.60 34.96
N TYR A 336 49.98 19.57 34.61
CA TYR A 336 48.56 19.58 35.01
C TYR A 336 47.85 18.27 34.63
N LYS A 337 48.21 17.69 33.48
CA LYS A 337 47.69 16.40 33.01
C LYS A 337 48.11 15.24 33.91
N SER A 338 49.34 15.26 34.42
CA SER A 338 49.85 14.28 35.38
C SER A 338 49.14 14.42 36.72
N LEU A 339 48.94 15.65 37.20
CA LEU A 339 48.22 15.93 38.44
C LEU A 339 46.74 15.51 38.34
N TYR A 340 46.06 15.90 37.27
CA TYR A 340 44.66 15.55 37.01
C TYR A 340 44.45 14.03 36.92
N LYS A 341 45.41 13.29 36.33
CA LYS A 341 45.35 11.83 36.27
C LYS A 341 45.65 11.19 37.62
N ALA A 342 46.61 11.73 38.37
CA ALA A 342 46.97 11.24 39.70
C ALA A 342 45.83 11.45 40.71
N THR A 343 45.14 12.59 40.68
CA THR A 343 44.04 12.92 41.61
C THR A 343 42.66 12.51 41.12
N LYS A 344 42.59 11.72 40.04
CA LYS A 344 41.35 11.33 39.32
C LYS A 344 40.39 12.51 39.11
N GLY A 345 40.93 13.62 38.59
CA GLY A 345 40.17 14.83 38.33
C GLY A 345 39.87 15.67 39.57
N PHE A 346 40.73 15.59 40.60
CA PHE A 346 40.58 16.30 41.87
C PHE A 346 39.32 15.88 42.64
N SER A 347 39.12 14.57 42.78
CA SER A 347 38.05 14.01 43.61
C SER A 347 38.19 14.44 45.08
N LYS A 348 37.06 14.61 45.78
CA LYS A 348 37.02 15.06 47.18
C LYS A 348 37.79 14.15 48.14
N ASP A 349 37.96 12.88 47.79
CA ASP A 349 38.57 11.85 48.65
C ASP A 349 40.11 11.78 48.55
N GLU A 350 40.73 12.45 47.57
CA GLU A 350 42.19 12.49 47.38
C GLU A 350 42.74 13.94 47.35
N PHE A 351 42.05 14.84 48.04
CA PHE A 351 42.36 16.26 48.09
C PHE A 351 43.43 16.55 49.16
N LEU A 352 44.64 16.93 48.77
CA LEU A 352 45.81 17.12 49.66
C LEU A 352 45.82 18.44 50.46
N GLY A 353 44.65 19.03 50.71
CA GLY A 353 44.48 20.18 51.60
C GLY A 353 43.93 21.44 50.92
N LYS A 354 43.16 22.20 51.69
CA LYS A 354 42.61 23.51 51.33
C LYS A 354 43.45 24.57 52.06
N GLY A 355 44.12 25.45 51.34
CA GLY A 355 44.98 26.47 51.95
C GLY A 355 44.16 27.54 52.65
N GLU A 356 43.82 27.35 53.92
CA GLU A 356 43.13 28.37 54.75
C GLU A 356 44.07 29.32 55.49
N SER A 357 45.34 29.43 55.09
CA SER A 357 46.31 30.33 55.73
C SER A 357 47.22 31.03 54.73
N ARG A 358 46.64 31.65 53.70
CA ARG A 358 47.36 32.67 52.90
C ARG A 358 46.97 34.06 53.39
N PRO A 359 47.93 34.92 53.80
CA PRO A 359 47.62 36.28 54.19
C PRO A 359 47.03 37.04 52.98
N THR A 360 46.02 37.86 53.23
CA THR A 360 45.44 38.72 52.18
C THR A 360 46.47 39.77 51.75
N MET A 361 46.35 40.30 50.52
CA MET A 361 47.34 41.28 50.03
C MET A 361 47.44 42.53 50.90
N GLU A 362 46.36 42.91 51.60
CA GLU A 362 46.39 44.00 52.58
C GLU A 362 47.34 43.68 53.76
N GLN A 363 47.33 42.45 54.26
CA GLN A 363 48.24 42.01 55.31
C GLN A 363 49.69 41.98 54.81
N VAL A 364 49.90 41.55 53.56
CA VAL A 364 51.24 41.56 52.92
C VAL A 364 51.80 42.98 52.80
N VAL A 365 50.96 43.95 52.42
CA VAL A 365 51.37 45.36 52.32
C VAL A 365 51.69 45.96 53.70
N LEU A 366 50.96 45.58 54.74
CA LEU A 366 51.23 46.03 56.11
C LEU A 366 52.56 45.49 56.67
N TYR A 367 52.95 44.26 56.33
CA TYR A 367 54.26 43.72 56.67
C TYR A 367 55.39 44.43 55.92
N LEU A 368 55.21 44.68 54.61
CA LEU A 368 56.22 45.33 53.78
C LEU A 368 56.49 46.79 54.19
N ASN A 369 55.47 47.50 54.67
CA ASN A 369 55.60 48.86 55.17
C ASN A 369 56.10 48.95 56.62
N GLN A 370 56.55 47.85 57.23
CA GLN A 370 57.04 47.75 58.63
C GLN A 370 56.05 48.21 59.71
N ASN A 371 54.76 48.32 59.35
CA ASN A 371 53.71 48.74 60.29
C ASN A 371 53.19 47.59 61.16
N LEU A 372 53.57 46.35 60.84
CA LEU A 372 53.38 45.15 61.66
C LEU A 372 54.64 44.27 61.54
N PRO A 373 55.12 43.66 62.63
CA PRO A 373 56.20 42.68 62.54
C PRO A 373 55.74 41.48 61.71
N LEU A 374 56.65 40.95 60.89
CA LEU A 374 56.40 39.71 60.14
C LEU A 374 56.02 38.59 61.12
N PRO A 375 55.01 37.78 60.79
CA PRO A 375 54.60 36.71 61.68
C PRO A 375 55.72 35.67 61.76
N ASP A 376 56.00 35.19 62.97
CA ASP A 376 57.08 34.25 63.22
C ASP A 376 56.69 32.87 62.65
N PHE A 377 57.32 32.48 61.55
CA PHE A 377 57.06 31.21 60.89
C PHE A 377 57.92 30.12 61.53
N SER A 378 57.42 29.56 62.64
CA SER A 378 57.91 28.28 63.13
C SER A 378 57.46 27.14 62.20
N PRO A 379 58.31 26.13 61.93
CA PRO A 379 57.91 24.94 61.16
C PRO A 379 56.81 24.12 61.83
N TYR A 380 56.40 24.48 63.06
CA TYR A 380 55.30 23.85 63.78
C TYR A 380 54.05 24.74 63.89
N THR A 381 54.02 25.89 63.23
CA THR A 381 52.82 26.74 63.16
C THR A 381 51.74 26.01 62.34
N LEU A 382 50.60 25.75 62.97
CA LEU A 382 49.46 25.06 62.35
C LEU A 382 49.04 25.79 61.06
N GLY A 383 49.29 25.16 59.92
CA GLY A 383 49.04 25.75 58.60
C GLY A 383 50.05 25.33 57.52
N ILE A 384 51.21 24.78 57.91
CA ILE A 384 52.18 24.21 56.98
C ILE A 384 52.50 22.77 57.39
N GLY A 385 51.87 21.80 56.74
CA GLY A 385 52.39 20.43 56.65
C GLY A 385 52.03 19.41 57.75
N THR A 386 51.08 19.66 58.65
CA THR A 386 50.65 18.64 59.64
C THR A 386 49.26 18.08 59.37
N PHE A 387 49.13 16.76 59.29
CA PHE A 387 47.86 16.05 59.16
C PHE A 387 47.08 16.08 60.48
N ALA A 388 45.89 16.69 60.48
CA ALA A 388 44.90 16.50 61.54
C ALA A 388 43.77 15.58 61.01
N PRO A 389 43.33 14.56 61.76
CA PRO A 389 42.17 13.77 61.36
C PRO A 389 40.91 14.62 61.48
N VAL A 390 40.08 14.60 60.44
CA VAL A 390 38.80 15.32 60.35
C VAL A 390 37.81 14.70 61.34
N LEU A 391 37.25 15.51 62.25
CA LEU A 391 36.01 15.17 62.93
C LEU A 391 34.85 15.64 62.04
N VAL A 392 34.00 14.69 61.62
CA VAL A 392 32.86 14.95 60.75
C VAL A 392 31.72 15.51 61.60
N ASP A 393 31.20 16.70 61.28
CA ASP A 393 29.92 17.16 61.79
C ASP A 393 28.84 17.11 60.70
N ALA A 394 27.71 16.51 61.06
CA ALA A 394 26.65 16.08 60.17
C ALA A 394 25.54 17.14 60.14
N ALA A 395 25.75 18.24 59.44
CA ALA A 395 24.67 19.20 59.18
C ALA A 395 24.96 20.07 57.95
N SER A 396 24.65 19.56 56.75
CA SER A 396 24.15 20.33 55.59
C SER A 396 24.15 19.51 54.30
N LEU A 397 23.29 18.50 54.23
CA LEU A 397 22.84 17.92 52.96
C LEU A 397 21.54 18.61 52.53
N VAL A 398 21.61 19.53 51.56
CA VAL A 398 20.46 19.90 50.73
C VAL A 398 20.91 19.97 49.28
N VAL A 399 20.55 18.95 48.52
CA VAL A 399 20.60 18.92 47.05
C VAL A 399 19.28 19.46 46.54
N SER A 400 19.30 20.50 45.70
CA SER A 400 18.13 20.93 44.92
C SER A 400 18.38 20.62 43.45
N SER A 401 17.61 19.69 42.91
CA SER A 401 17.63 19.25 41.52
C SER A 401 16.73 20.14 40.67
N ALA A 402 17.30 20.85 39.70
CA ALA A 402 16.54 21.53 38.64
C ALA A 402 16.77 20.81 37.30
N SER A 403 15.74 20.16 36.80
CA SER A 403 15.67 19.52 35.49
C SER A 403 15.30 20.53 34.41
N TRP A 404 16.11 20.63 33.34
CA TRP A 404 15.78 21.37 32.13
C TRP A 404 15.15 20.45 31.08
N SER A 405 13.93 20.78 30.63
CA SER A 405 13.28 20.17 29.47
C SER A 405 13.39 21.10 28.26
N TRP A 406 13.71 20.52 27.10
CA TRP A 406 13.79 21.21 25.80
C TRP A 406 12.48 21.02 25.03
N SER A 407 11.97 22.11 24.46
CA SER A 407 10.85 22.10 23.49
C SER A 407 11.31 22.74 22.17
N ALA A 408 11.06 22.06 21.05
CA ALA A 408 11.43 22.50 19.71
C ALA A 408 10.44 23.55 19.14
N PRO A 409 10.88 24.49 18.27
CA PRO A 409 10.03 25.55 17.73
C PRO A 409 9.34 25.17 16.40
N SER A 410 8.06 25.52 16.28
CA SER A 410 7.28 25.50 15.04
C SER A 410 7.36 26.87 14.33
N MET A 411 7.78 26.87 13.06
CA MET A 411 7.82 28.06 12.20
C MET A 411 6.42 28.41 11.66
N SER A 412 6.02 29.66 11.83
CA SER A 412 4.87 30.29 11.17
C SER A 412 5.33 30.97 9.87
N SER A 413 4.51 30.88 8.82
CA SER A 413 4.69 31.64 7.58
C SER A 413 3.45 32.50 7.33
N SER A 414 3.63 33.81 7.37
CA SER A 414 2.68 34.84 6.96
C SER A 414 2.74 35.07 5.45
N SER A 415 1.58 35.22 4.80
CA SER A 415 1.46 36.13 3.65
C SER A 415 0.00 36.54 3.48
N ALA A 416 -0.23 37.85 3.51
CA ALA A 416 -1.48 38.51 3.22
C ALA A 416 -1.55 38.90 1.75
N ASN A 417 -2.75 38.91 1.16
CA ASN A 417 -3.14 39.91 0.16
C ASN A 417 -4.68 40.02 0.02
N HIS A 418 -5.10 41.27 -0.12
CA HIS A 418 -6.44 41.86 -0.22
C HIS A 418 -7.34 41.27 -1.33
N SER A 419 -8.68 41.31 -1.25
CA SER A 419 -9.52 42.52 -1.44
C SER A 419 -11.04 42.23 -1.21
N PRO A 420 -11.91 43.27 -1.14
CA PRO A 420 -13.03 43.36 -0.20
C PRO A 420 -14.41 43.24 -0.86
N TYR A 421 -15.46 42.88 -0.11
CA TYR A 421 -16.84 43.42 -0.17
C TYR A 421 -17.68 42.77 0.94
N ALA A 422 -18.20 43.55 1.89
CA ALA A 422 -19.59 43.49 2.34
C ALA A 422 -19.85 44.44 3.52
N TYR A 423 -20.96 45.14 3.38
CA TYR A 423 -21.53 46.15 4.25
C TYR A 423 -22.01 45.61 5.61
N GLN A 424 -21.73 46.41 6.64
CA GLN A 424 -22.61 46.92 7.68
C GLN A 424 -23.45 45.95 8.54
N ALA A 425 -23.13 46.00 9.84
CA ALA A 425 -23.86 45.43 10.96
C ALA A 425 -25.18 46.16 11.24
N THR A 426 -26.14 45.41 11.79
CA THR A 426 -27.24 45.95 12.61
C THR A 426 -27.31 45.17 13.92
N ASP A 427 -27.39 45.94 14.99
CA ASP A 427 -27.45 45.55 16.40
C ASP A 427 -28.69 44.71 16.77
N GLN A 428 -28.44 43.67 17.60
CA GLN A 428 -29.03 43.31 18.91
C GLN A 428 -30.54 43.56 19.20
N PRO A 429 -31.10 43.04 20.32
CA PRO A 429 -31.03 41.68 20.89
C PRO A 429 -32.41 41.20 21.38
N TRP A 430 -32.60 39.90 21.65
CA TRP A 430 -33.45 39.44 22.77
C TRP A 430 -32.97 38.07 23.23
N GLY A 431 -32.59 37.98 24.50
CA GLY A 431 -32.25 36.72 25.16
C GLY A 431 -33.50 36.01 25.67
N GLN A 432 -33.41 34.69 25.82
CA GLN A 432 -34.10 33.95 26.86
C GLN A 432 -33.31 32.67 27.16
N THR A 433 -32.90 32.58 28.42
CA THR A 433 -32.19 31.47 29.06
C THR A 433 -33.18 30.39 29.47
N LEU A 434 -32.89 29.13 29.18
CA LEU A 434 -33.38 27.96 29.93
C LEU A 434 -32.51 26.74 29.58
N GLU A 435 -31.47 26.51 30.37
CA GLU A 435 -30.77 25.22 30.43
C GLU A 435 -30.95 24.62 31.82
N THR A 436 -31.57 23.44 31.85
CA THR A 436 -31.62 22.54 33.00
C THR A 436 -30.48 21.53 32.92
N LYS A 437 -29.68 21.48 33.99
CA LYS A 437 -28.65 20.49 34.27
C LYS A 437 -29.22 19.07 34.34
N ASN A 438 -28.47 18.10 33.83
CA ASN A 438 -27.99 16.93 34.59
C ASN A 438 -27.17 16.00 33.67
N SER A 439 -25.93 15.67 34.06
CA SER A 439 -25.56 14.29 34.45
C SER A 439 -24.05 14.02 34.45
N LEU A 440 -23.61 13.52 35.60
CA LEU A 440 -22.72 12.35 35.81
C LEU A 440 -21.23 12.44 35.41
N HIS A 441 -20.42 12.65 36.46
CA HIS A 441 -19.08 12.08 36.61
C HIS A 441 -19.16 10.54 36.73
N ILE A 442 -18.41 9.81 35.89
CA ILE A 442 -17.81 8.52 36.26
C ILE A 442 -16.39 8.47 35.68
N ALA A 443 -15.43 8.23 36.58
CA ALA A 443 -14.05 7.93 36.28
C ALA A 443 -13.91 6.49 35.75
N ALA A 444 -13.01 6.28 34.79
CA ALA A 444 -12.47 4.97 34.49
C ALA A 444 -11.00 5.10 34.08
N GLU A 445 -10.19 4.40 34.85
CA GLU A 445 -8.74 4.31 34.84
C GLU A 445 -8.25 3.43 33.68
N SER A 446 -7.08 3.76 33.13
CA SER A 446 -6.47 3.10 31.97
C SER A 446 -5.53 1.98 32.43
N GLU A 447 -5.95 0.72 32.26
CA GLU A 447 -5.07 -0.44 32.41
C GLU A 447 -4.34 -0.77 31.09
N LYS A 448 -3.00 -0.90 31.19
CA LYS A 448 -2.08 -1.36 30.14
C LYS A 448 -2.29 -2.85 29.82
N PRO A 449 -2.11 -3.29 28.56
CA PRO A 449 -2.10 -4.71 28.24
C PRO A 449 -0.76 -5.37 28.56
N LYS A 450 -0.84 -6.52 29.25
CA LYS A 450 0.25 -7.46 29.52
C LYS A 450 0.61 -8.22 28.24
N THR A 451 1.92 -8.32 27.99
CA THR A 451 2.55 -9.12 26.95
C THR A 451 2.51 -10.60 27.34
N GLN A 452 1.96 -11.48 26.48
CA GLN A 452 2.10 -12.93 26.61
C GLN A 452 2.91 -13.47 25.42
N SER A 453 4.03 -14.12 25.74
CA SER A 453 4.89 -14.85 24.80
C SER A 453 4.27 -16.21 24.49
N PHE A 454 4.05 -16.52 23.21
CA PHE A 454 3.75 -17.88 22.77
C PHE A 454 5.04 -18.58 22.33
N SER A 455 5.34 -19.69 22.99
CA SER A 455 6.41 -20.64 22.69
C SER A 455 6.02 -21.53 21.51
N SER A 456 6.84 -21.57 20.46
CA SER A 456 6.72 -22.47 19.32
C SER A 456 7.33 -23.84 19.65
N ALA A 457 6.50 -24.87 19.81
CA ALA A 457 6.95 -26.26 19.84
C ALA A 457 6.78 -26.88 18.44
N VAL A 458 7.89 -26.99 17.71
CA VAL A 458 7.99 -27.74 16.45
C VAL A 458 8.09 -29.22 16.79
N LYS A 459 7.09 -30.02 16.40
CA LYS A 459 7.15 -31.49 16.41
C LYS A 459 7.49 -31.96 15.00
N THR A 460 8.73 -32.36 14.80
CA THR A 460 9.21 -33.06 13.62
C THR A 460 8.66 -34.49 13.63
N VAL A 461 7.88 -34.86 12.62
CA VAL A 461 7.47 -36.24 12.36
C VAL A 461 8.28 -36.74 11.17
N THR A 462 9.25 -37.60 11.45
CA THR A 462 9.95 -38.45 10.49
C THR A 462 9.08 -39.65 10.13
N LEU A 463 8.86 -39.87 8.83
CA LEU A 463 8.36 -41.13 8.26
C LEU A 463 9.48 -41.79 7.43
N PRO A 464 9.55 -43.13 7.35
CA PRO A 464 10.69 -43.84 6.76
C PRO A 464 10.59 -43.95 5.24
N GLU A 465 11.75 -43.94 4.57
CA GLU A 465 11.95 -44.38 3.20
C GLU A 465 11.64 -45.88 3.06
N GLU A 466 10.75 -46.24 2.15
CA GLU A 466 10.67 -47.58 1.56
C GLU A 466 10.66 -47.46 0.03
N ASP A 467 11.74 -47.98 -0.55
CA ASP A 467 11.90 -48.63 -1.85
C ASP A 467 10.86 -48.36 -2.96
N LEU A 468 11.26 -47.56 -3.95
CA LEU A 468 10.65 -47.56 -5.28
C LEU A 468 11.69 -47.78 -6.40
N GLU A 469 12.57 -48.76 -6.20
CA GLU A 469 13.40 -49.39 -7.25
C GLU A 469 12.84 -50.80 -7.55
N SER A 470 11.57 -50.87 -7.96
CA SER A 470 11.06 -52.01 -8.73
C SER A 470 9.74 -51.61 -9.41
N ASN A 471 9.81 -51.32 -10.72
CA ASN A 471 8.74 -51.45 -11.74
C ASN A 471 8.98 -50.59 -12.99
N LEU A 472 10.23 -50.31 -13.36
CA LEU A 472 10.61 -49.73 -14.66
C LEU A 472 11.07 -50.77 -15.70
N SER A 473 10.48 -51.97 -15.69
CA SER A 473 10.73 -52.98 -16.74
C SER A 473 9.48 -53.78 -17.11
N ARG A 474 8.47 -53.08 -17.65
CA ARG A 474 7.32 -53.61 -18.42
C ARG A 474 6.41 -52.39 -18.66
N ILE A 475 6.41 -51.72 -19.80
CA ILE A 475 5.83 -52.20 -21.07
C ILE A 475 6.37 -51.25 -22.16
N SER A 476 7.32 -51.73 -22.95
CA SER A 476 7.57 -51.25 -24.31
C SER A 476 7.12 -52.35 -25.26
N SER A 477 5.84 -52.40 -25.59
CA SER A 477 5.29 -53.23 -26.66
C SER A 477 3.82 -52.89 -26.91
N GLN A 478 3.50 -52.64 -28.17
CA GLN A 478 2.18 -52.31 -28.78
C GLN A 478 1.89 -50.80 -28.83
N ARG A 479 1.93 -50.13 -30.00
CA ARG A 479 1.20 -50.36 -31.26
C ARG A 479 -0.31 -50.30 -31.10
#